data_AF-A0A3P6RDW0-F1
#
_entry.id   AF-A0A3P6RDW0-F1
#
_cell.length_a   1.000
_cell.length_b   1.000
_cell.length_c   1.000
_cell.angle_alpha   90.00
_cell.angle_beta   90.00
_cell.angle_gamma   90.00
#
_symmetry.space_group_name_H-M   'P 1'
#
loop_
_entity.id
_entity.type
_entity.pdbx_description
1 polymer ?
#
loop_
_entity_poly.entity_id
_entity_poly.type
_entity_poly.pdbx_seq_one_letter_code
_entity_poly.pdbx_strand_id
1 'polypeptide(L)'
;MSLAFSAIQKNFLSQFLLLLKVRSSPRFRVFIVVEKELVWYIVLAIVMNKPSRLEQKAQSCIDKGEYYEAHQVYRTLYFRMTQQEKYVELLDVLHSGCKKMAEVSQFLGSIDLAELYAETLMKGKIDPSEKVLNQIAEMIEQFLNPSFSLPSPDAHTKFISTCVKW
;
A
#
# COMPACT_ATOMS: atom_id res chain seq x y z
N MET A 1 6.99 -15.10 2.83
CA MET A 1 6.38 -13.83 3.27
C MET A 1 5.05 -13.97 4.03
N SER A 2 4.28 -15.06 3.88
CA SER A 2 2.99 -15.28 4.59
C SER A 2 3.09 -15.43 6.12
N LEU A 3 4.19 -16.00 6.64
CA LEU A 3 4.32 -16.31 8.07
C LEU A 3 4.57 -15.08 8.97
N ALA A 4 5.29 -14.06 8.47
CA ALA A 4 5.62 -12.87 9.24
C ALA A 4 4.38 -11.99 9.47
N PHE A 5 3.51 -11.88 8.47
CA PHE A 5 2.25 -11.14 8.56
C PHE A 5 1.27 -11.81 9.54
N SER A 6 1.21 -13.16 9.51
CA SER A 6 0.45 -13.95 10.47
C SER A 6 0.97 -13.80 11.91
N ALA A 7 2.29 -13.72 12.09
CA ALA A 7 2.90 -13.56 13.41
C ALA A 7 2.64 -12.17 14.01
N ILE A 8 2.67 -11.11 13.19
CA ILE A 8 2.35 -9.74 13.62
C ILE A 8 0.88 -9.63 14.03
N GLN A 9 -0.05 -10.21 13.26
CA GLN A 9 -1.46 -10.27 13.65
C GLN A 9 -1.68 -11.02 14.98
N LYS A 10 -1.00 -12.15 15.17
CA LYS A 10 -1.12 -12.95 16.40
C LYS A 10 -0.57 -12.23 17.62
N ASN A 11 0.55 -11.52 17.49
CA ASN A 11 1.11 -10.73 18.60
C ASN A 11 0.23 -9.54 18.95
N PHE A 12 -0.32 -8.83 17.96
CA PHE A 12 -1.23 -7.72 18.18
C PHE A 12 -2.52 -8.18 18.87
N LEU A 13 -3.10 -9.30 18.42
CA LEU A 13 -4.26 -9.94 19.07
C LEU A 13 -3.94 -10.38 20.50
N SER A 14 -2.77 -10.94 20.75
CA SER A 14 -2.35 -11.38 22.09
C SER A 14 -2.18 -10.19 23.06
N GLN A 15 -1.53 -9.10 22.63
CA GLN A 15 -1.39 -7.87 23.42
C GLN A 15 -2.73 -7.19 23.67
N PHE A 16 -3.60 -7.16 22.67
CA PHE A 16 -4.96 -6.60 22.80
C PHE A 16 -5.82 -7.42 23.76
N LEU A 17 -5.74 -8.76 23.71
CA LEU A 17 -6.41 -9.65 24.65
C LEU A 17 -5.88 -9.50 26.09
N LEU A 18 -4.58 -9.23 26.26
CA LEU A 18 -3.96 -8.93 27.54
C LEU A 18 -4.46 -7.59 28.12
N LEU A 19 -4.58 -6.56 27.30
CA LEU A 19 -5.17 -5.27 27.69
C LEU A 19 -6.65 -5.40 28.10
N LEU A 20 -7.40 -6.28 27.42
CA LEU A 20 -8.77 -6.61 27.79
C LEU A 20 -8.87 -7.41 29.11
N LYS A 21 -7.87 -8.22 29.45
CA LYS A 21 -7.85 -9.05 30.68
C LYS A 21 -7.57 -8.24 31.94
N VAL A 22 -6.75 -7.19 31.85
CA VAL A 22 -6.35 -6.34 33.01
C VAL A 22 -7.47 -5.41 33.49
N ARG A 23 -8.50 -5.17 32.68
CA ARG A 23 -9.55 -4.17 32.95
C ARG A 23 -10.91 -4.75 33.33
N SER A 24 -10.95 -5.96 33.90
CA SER A 24 -12.17 -6.63 34.33
C SER A 24 -12.71 -6.09 35.66
N SER A 25 -13.30 -4.90 35.64
CA SER A 25 -14.18 -4.40 36.70
C SER A 25 -15.63 -4.39 36.19
N PRO A 26 -16.62 -4.86 36.97
CA PRO A 26 -17.97 -5.18 36.48
C PRO A 26 -18.76 -3.99 35.91
N ARG A 27 -18.36 -2.75 36.17
CA ARG A 27 -18.99 -1.53 35.60
C ARG A 27 -18.65 -1.27 34.13
N PHE A 28 -17.65 -1.94 33.55
CA PHE A 28 -17.15 -1.65 32.19
C PHE A 28 -17.64 -2.62 31.10
N ARG A 29 -18.46 -3.62 31.45
CA ARG A 29 -18.92 -4.66 30.49
C ARG A 29 -19.70 -4.11 29.30
N VAL A 30 -20.43 -3.00 29.46
CA VAL A 30 -21.24 -2.41 28.39
C VAL A 30 -20.38 -1.62 27.38
N PHE A 31 -19.32 -0.97 27.84
CA PHE A 31 -18.44 -0.17 26.96
C PHE A 31 -17.57 -1.02 26.02
N ILE A 32 -17.12 -2.19 26.48
CA ILE A 32 -16.21 -3.07 25.69
C ILE A 32 -16.92 -3.76 24.51
N VAL A 33 -18.24 -4.01 24.62
CA VAL A 33 -18.99 -4.67 23.53
C VAL A 33 -19.16 -3.73 22.34
N VAL A 34 -19.38 -2.43 22.59
CA VAL A 34 -19.52 -1.41 21.52
C VAL A 34 -18.21 -1.23 20.76
N GLU A 35 -17.07 -1.30 21.44
CA GLU A 35 -15.74 -1.11 20.84
C GLU A 35 -15.33 -2.28 19.93
N LYS A 36 -15.73 -3.52 20.26
CA LYS A 36 -15.41 -4.71 19.45
C LYS A 36 -16.20 -4.77 18.14
N GLU A 37 -17.47 -4.40 18.16
CA GLU A 37 -18.28 -4.29 16.94
C GLU A 37 -17.73 -3.20 16.02
N LEU A 38 -17.39 -2.03 16.59
CA LEU A 38 -16.81 -0.93 15.81
C LEU A 38 -15.46 -1.33 15.17
N VAL A 39 -14.59 -2.03 15.91
CA VAL A 39 -13.33 -2.56 15.37
C VAL A 39 -13.58 -3.56 14.25
N TRP A 40 -14.59 -4.43 14.37
CA TRP A 40 -14.92 -5.38 13.31
C TRP A 40 -15.47 -4.64 12.07
N TYR A 41 -16.36 -3.66 12.22
CA TYR A 41 -16.81 -2.84 11.09
C TYR A 41 -15.67 -2.05 10.43
N ILE A 42 -14.72 -1.53 11.21
CA ILE A 42 -13.53 -0.82 10.71
C ILE A 42 -12.60 -1.80 9.98
N VAL A 43 -12.32 -2.98 10.53
CA VAL A 43 -11.50 -4.00 9.87
C VAL A 43 -12.18 -4.52 8.60
N LEU A 44 -13.50 -4.74 8.62
CA LEU A 44 -14.27 -5.07 7.42
C LEU A 44 -14.16 -3.94 6.39
N ALA A 45 -14.37 -2.68 6.76
CA ALA A 45 -14.29 -1.56 5.84
C ALA A 45 -12.87 -1.37 5.24
N ILE A 46 -11.82 -1.60 6.03
CA ILE A 46 -10.42 -1.58 5.57
C ILE A 46 -10.13 -2.74 4.61
N VAL A 47 -10.67 -3.94 4.88
CA VAL A 47 -10.46 -5.15 4.07
C VAL A 47 -11.35 -5.17 2.81
N MET A 48 -12.46 -4.44 2.80
CA MET A 48 -13.52 -4.56 1.79
C MET A 48 -13.38 -3.66 0.55
N ASN A 49 -12.25 -2.97 0.33
CA ASN A 49 -12.07 -2.34 -0.98
C ASN A 49 -11.87 -3.44 -2.04
N LYS A 50 -12.94 -3.75 -2.78
CA LYS A 50 -12.91 -4.82 -3.78
C LYS A 50 -11.97 -4.39 -4.90
N PRO A 51 -10.90 -5.16 -5.19
CA PRO A 51 -9.96 -4.80 -6.24
C PRO A 51 -10.68 -4.73 -7.57
N SER A 52 -10.37 -3.70 -8.37
CA SER A 52 -10.95 -3.56 -9.69
C SER A 52 -10.61 -4.77 -10.57
N ARG A 53 -11.38 -5.01 -11.64
CA ARG A 53 -11.08 -6.09 -12.60
C ARG A 53 -9.66 -5.98 -13.18
N LEU A 54 -9.15 -4.75 -13.32
CA LEU A 54 -7.80 -4.51 -13.81
C LEU A 54 -6.75 -4.81 -12.75
N GLU A 55 -6.98 -4.52 -11.47
CA GLU A 55 -6.08 -4.94 -10.38
C GLU A 55 -6.03 -6.47 -10.26
N GLN A 56 -7.17 -7.14 -10.41
CA GLN A 56 -7.22 -8.61 -10.45
C GLN A 56 -6.45 -9.16 -11.65
N LYS A 57 -6.56 -8.51 -12.81
CA LYS A 57 -5.78 -8.87 -14.00
C LYS A 57 -4.28 -8.66 -13.76
N ALA A 58 -3.88 -7.52 -13.20
CA ALA A 58 -2.48 -7.24 -12.88
C ALA A 58 -1.93 -8.31 -11.92
N GLN A 59 -2.67 -8.66 -10.87
CA GLN A 59 -2.29 -9.73 -9.96
C GLN A 59 -2.15 -11.07 -10.68
N SER A 60 -3.10 -11.43 -11.54
CA SER A 60 -3.02 -12.67 -12.31
C SER A 60 -1.79 -12.72 -13.24
N CYS A 61 -1.39 -11.60 -13.84
CA CYS A 61 -0.16 -11.52 -14.64
C CYS A 61 1.09 -11.72 -13.76
N ILE A 62 1.12 -11.13 -12.55
CA ILE A 62 2.21 -11.36 -11.59
C ILE A 62 2.29 -12.83 -11.21
N ASP A 63 1.15 -13.45 -10.87
CA ASP A 63 1.10 -14.87 -10.45
C ASP A 63 1.56 -15.83 -11.57
N LYS A 64 1.42 -15.42 -12.84
CA LYS A 64 1.89 -16.16 -14.02
C LYS A 64 3.34 -15.86 -14.42
N GLY A 65 3.99 -14.89 -13.78
CA GLY A 65 5.32 -14.42 -14.18
C GLY A 65 5.32 -13.49 -15.40
N GLU A 66 4.15 -13.02 -15.86
CA GLU A 66 3.98 -12.09 -16.97
C GLU A 66 4.20 -10.64 -16.48
N TYR A 67 5.39 -10.35 -15.92
CA TYR A 67 5.63 -9.10 -15.20
C TYR A 67 5.54 -7.83 -16.06
N TYR A 68 5.97 -7.92 -17.31
CA TYR A 68 5.82 -6.82 -18.27
C TYR A 68 4.34 -6.50 -18.49
N GLU A 69 3.50 -7.52 -18.67
CA GLU A 69 2.06 -7.34 -18.84
C GLU A 69 1.41 -6.77 -17.57
N ALA A 70 1.82 -7.25 -16.39
CA ALA A 70 1.37 -6.68 -15.11
C ALA A 70 1.70 -5.18 -15.02
N HIS A 71 2.92 -4.79 -15.38
CA HIS A 71 3.35 -3.39 -15.42
C HIS A 71 2.50 -2.56 -16.38
N GLN A 72 2.24 -3.04 -17.59
CA GLN A 72 1.40 -2.36 -18.57
C GLN A 72 -0.05 -2.20 -18.09
N VAL A 73 -0.58 -3.19 -17.36
CA VAL A 73 -1.90 -3.08 -16.73
C VAL A 73 -1.94 -1.98 -15.67
N TYR A 74 -0.90 -1.85 -14.83
CA TYR A 74 -0.81 -0.73 -13.87
C TYR A 74 -0.71 0.63 -14.55
N ARG A 75 0.06 0.76 -15.63
CA ARG A 75 0.12 1.99 -16.43
C ARG A 75 -1.24 2.33 -17.05
N THR A 76 -1.97 1.32 -17.53
CA THR A 76 -3.34 1.50 -18.02
C THR A 76 -4.28 1.98 -16.92
N LEU A 77 -4.19 1.41 -15.72
CA LEU A 77 -4.93 1.85 -14.54
C LEU A 77 -4.65 3.32 -14.22
N TYR A 78 -3.37 3.73 -14.23
CA TYR A 78 -2.97 5.13 -14.01
C TYR A 78 -3.67 6.09 -14.96
N PHE A 79 -3.59 5.87 -16.28
CA PHE A 79 -4.22 6.77 -17.25
C PHE A 79 -5.74 6.80 -17.09
N ARG A 80 -6.36 5.63 -16.89
CA ARG A 80 -7.81 5.52 -16.74
C ARG A 80 -8.32 6.23 -15.48
N MET A 81 -7.68 6.00 -14.34
CA MET A 81 -8.10 6.59 -13.07
C MET A 81 -7.79 8.09 -13.00
N THR A 82 -6.70 8.53 -13.62
CA THR A 82 -6.38 9.96 -13.80
C THR A 82 -7.46 10.66 -14.62
N GLN A 83 -7.91 10.07 -15.74
CA GLN A 83 -9.02 10.62 -16.55
C GLN A 83 -10.35 10.69 -15.78
N GLN A 84 -10.53 9.85 -14.77
CA GLN A 84 -11.70 9.83 -13.90
C GLN A 84 -11.50 10.68 -12.63
N GLU A 85 -10.35 11.37 -12.50
CA GLU A 85 -9.97 12.17 -11.33
C GLU A 85 -9.97 11.38 -10.00
N LYS A 86 -9.80 10.05 -10.07
CA LYS A 86 -9.74 9.15 -8.92
C LYS A 86 -8.36 9.11 -8.28
N TYR A 87 -7.81 10.27 -7.96
CA TYR A 87 -6.42 10.41 -7.51
C TYR A 87 -6.13 9.66 -6.20
N VAL A 88 -6.98 9.79 -5.18
CA VAL A 88 -6.77 9.14 -3.87
C VAL A 88 -6.79 7.61 -3.96
N GLU A 89 -7.75 7.05 -4.69
CA GLU A 89 -7.82 5.60 -4.94
C GLU A 89 -6.60 5.14 -5.76
N LEU A 90 -6.16 5.94 -6.72
CA LEU A 90 -5.02 5.61 -7.58
C LEU A 90 -3.70 5.55 -6.79
N LEU A 91 -3.52 6.39 -5.76
CA LEU A 91 -2.35 6.33 -4.88
C LEU A 91 -2.22 4.95 -4.22
N ASP A 92 -3.32 4.39 -3.70
CA ASP A 92 -3.31 3.06 -3.06
C ASP A 92 -2.97 1.95 -4.07
N VAL A 93 -3.52 2.05 -5.29
CA VAL A 93 -3.24 1.09 -6.38
C VAL A 93 -1.77 1.13 -6.78
N LEU A 94 -1.20 2.32 -6.98
CA LEU A 94 0.20 2.48 -7.39
C LEU A 94 1.17 2.09 -6.28
N HIS A 95 0.89 2.46 -5.03
CA HIS A 95 1.69 2.05 -3.88
C HIS A 95 1.71 0.51 -3.74
N SER A 96 0.54 -0.12 -3.82
CA SER A 96 0.47 -1.59 -3.79
C SER A 96 1.18 -2.24 -4.98
N GLY A 97 1.04 -1.67 -6.18
CA GLY A 97 1.72 -2.16 -7.39
C GLY A 97 3.24 -2.06 -7.29
N CYS A 98 3.75 -0.92 -6.80
CA CYS A 98 5.17 -0.68 -6.56
C CYS A 98 5.78 -1.79 -5.68
N LYS A 99 5.14 -2.08 -4.54
CA LYS A 99 5.57 -3.15 -3.63
C LYS A 99 5.55 -4.53 -4.29
N LYS A 100 4.45 -4.89 -4.94
CA LYS A 100 4.31 -6.20 -5.61
C LYS A 100 5.36 -6.42 -6.70
N MET A 101 5.67 -5.38 -7.49
CA MET A 101 6.71 -5.46 -8.52
C MET A 101 8.09 -5.66 -7.90
N ALA A 102 8.39 -5.01 -6.78
CA ALA A 102 9.64 -5.21 -6.07
C ALA A 102 9.79 -6.61 -5.45
N GLU A 103 8.70 -7.17 -4.92
CA GLU A 103 8.68 -8.54 -4.35
C GLU A 103 9.07 -9.60 -5.39
N VAL A 104 8.78 -9.37 -6.68
CA VAL A 104 9.18 -10.23 -7.81
C VAL A 104 10.45 -9.75 -8.52
N SER A 105 11.24 -8.89 -7.86
CA SER A 105 12.51 -8.33 -8.34
C SER A 105 12.40 -7.50 -9.64
N GLN A 106 11.23 -6.98 -9.95
CA GLN A 106 10.99 -6.08 -11.08
C GLN A 106 11.16 -4.63 -10.66
N PHE A 107 12.41 -4.29 -10.32
CA PHE A 107 12.79 -3.01 -9.70
C PHE A 107 12.52 -1.79 -10.57
N LEU A 108 12.78 -1.88 -11.88
CA LEU A 108 12.49 -0.79 -12.82
C LEU A 108 10.99 -0.50 -12.93
N GLY A 109 10.17 -1.56 -13.01
CA GLY A 109 8.71 -1.41 -13.01
C GLY A 109 8.21 -0.84 -11.68
N SER A 110 8.80 -1.25 -10.56
CA SER A 110 8.51 -0.71 -9.23
C SER A 110 8.77 0.81 -9.16
N ILE A 111 9.94 1.28 -9.63
CA ILE A 111 10.27 2.71 -9.66
C ILE A 111 9.36 3.49 -10.61
N ASP A 112 9.07 2.96 -11.81
CA ASP A 112 8.15 3.62 -12.74
C ASP A 112 6.78 3.85 -12.09
N LEU A 113 6.26 2.86 -11.35
CA LEU A 113 5.00 3.01 -10.60
C LEU A 113 5.11 4.04 -9.47
N ALA A 114 6.26 4.12 -8.78
CA ALA A 114 6.50 5.15 -7.78
C ALA A 114 6.58 6.56 -8.39
N GLU A 115 7.19 6.71 -9.57
CA GLU A 115 7.17 7.98 -10.30
C GLU A 115 5.73 8.40 -10.67
N LEU A 116 4.92 7.46 -11.18
CA LEU A 116 3.50 7.73 -11.46
C LEU A 116 2.73 8.08 -10.19
N TYR A 117 3.08 7.52 -9.03
CA TYR A 117 2.50 7.89 -7.75
C TYR A 117 2.82 9.35 -7.42
N ALA A 118 4.08 9.77 -7.54
CA ALA A 118 4.49 11.15 -7.29
C ALA A 118 3.83 12.15 -8.27
N GLU A 119 3.68 11.77 -9.54
CA GLU A 119 2.92 12.56 -10.51
C GLU A 119 1.44 12.68 -10.13
N THR A 120 0.85 11.62 -9.60
CA THR A 120 -0.55 11.59 -9.14
C THR A 120 -0.78 12.56 -8.00
N LEU A 121 0.17 12.67 -7.07
CA LEU A 121 0.12 13.65 -5.97
C LEU A 121 0.03 15.10 -6.48
N MET A 122 0.91 15.45 -7.42
CA MET A 122 0.95 16.77 -8.04
C MET A 122 -0.31 17.07 -8.85
N LYS A 123 -0.76 16.12 -9.68
CA LYS A 123 -1.95 16.28 -10.53
C LYS A 123 -3.24 16.40 -9.71
N GLY A 124 -3.36 15.57 -8.68
CA GLY A 124 -4.51 15.58 -7.78
C GLY A 124 -4.50 16.72 -6.77
N LYS A 125 -3.42 17.51 -6.68
CA LYS A 125 -3.19 18.53 -5.64
C LYS A 125 -3.49 17.97 -4.25
N ILE A 126 -3.00 16.76 -3.99
CA ILE A 126 -3.27 16.05 -2.75
C ILE A 126 -2.51 16.73 -1.62
N ASP A 127 -3.19 17.06 -0.52
CA ASP A 127 -2.52 17.64 0.64
C ASP A 127 -1.67 16.58 1.37
N PRO A 128 -0.55 16.98 1.99
CA PRO A 128 0.24 16.09 2.82
C PRO A 128 -0.60 15.49 3.95
N SER A 129 -0.63 14.16 4.01
CA SER A 129 -1.26 13.40 5.10
C SER A 129 -0.31 12.34 5.61
N GLU A 130 -0.49 11.91 6.87
CA GLU A 130 0.33 10.86 7.48
C GLU A 130 0.34 9.59 6.62
N LYS A 131 -0.82 9.20 6.05
CA LYS A 131 -0.94 8.06 5.14
C LYS A 131 -0.01 8.20 3.93
N VAL A 132 -0.06 9.35 3.25
CA VAL A 132 0.74 9.59 2.03
C VAL A 132 2.22 9.65 2.35
N LEU A 133 2.60 10.31 3.45
CA LEU A 133 3.99 10.39 3.90
C LEU A 133 4.55 9.00 4.26
N ASN A 134 3.75 8.15 4.93
CA ASN A 134 4.14 6.78 5.23
C ASN A 134 4.33 5.95 3.95
N GLN A 135 3.42 6.08 2.96
CA GLN A 135 3.57 5.41 1.67
C GLN A 135 4.85 5.84 0.91
N ILE A 136 5.19 7.14 0.96
CA ILE A 136 6.44 7.64 0.37
C ILE A 136 7.65 7.06 1.11
N ALA A 137 7.63 7.09 2.46
CA ALA A 137 8.71 6.54 3.28
C ALA A 137 8.93 5.05 3.00
N GLU A 138 7.86 4.25 2.95
CA GLU A 138 7.93 2.82 2.61
C GLU A 138 8.60 2.58 1.25
N MET A 139 8.25 3.35 0.22
CA MET A 139 8.88 3.24 -1.10
C MET A 139 10.36 3.64 -1.08
N ILE A 140 10.73 4.70 -0.35
CA ILE A 140 12.13 5.13 -0.21
C ILE A 140 12.95 4.05 0.51
N GLU A 141 12.47 3.54 1.64
CA GLU A 141 13.14 2.47 2.39
C GLU A 141 13.34 1.23 1.52
N GLN A 142 12.36 0.89 0.69
CA GLN A 142 12.46 -0.22 -0.25
C GLN A 142 13.57 0.01 -1.30
N PHE A 143 13.72 1.22 -1.83
CA PHE A 143 14.73 1.55 -2.84
C PHE A 143 16.14 1.69 -2.27
N LEU A 144 16.26 2.02 -0.98
CA LEU A 144 17.54 2.08 -0.26
C LEU A 144 18.04 0.71 0.20
N ASN A 145 17.21 -0.33 0.12
CA ASN A 145 17.61 -1.67 0.50
C ASN A 145 18.72 -2.19 -0.44
N PRO A 146 19.87 -2.67 0.08
CA PRO A 146 20.96 -3.21 -0.76
C PRO A 146 20.56 -4.36 -1.69
N SER A 147 19.46 -5.05 -1.37
CA SER A 147 18.91 -6.14 -2.21
C SER A 147 18.14 -5.62 -3.43
N PHE A 148 17.83 -4.32 -3.47
CA PHE A 148 17.13 -3.65 -4.57
C PHE A 148 18.15 -3.24 -5.64
N SER A 149 18.38 -4.12 -6.61
CA SER A 149 19.39 -3.91 -7.66
C SER A 149 18.89 -2.95 -8.73
N LEU A 150 19.31 -1.69 -8.64
CA LEU A 150 19.03 -0.69 -9.66
C LEU A 150 20.01 -0.78 -10.84
N PRO A 151 19.57 -0.48 -12.08
CA PRO A 151 20.49 -0.35 -13.22
C PRO A 151 21.39 0.87 -13.12
N SER A 152 20.97 1.90 -12.37
CA SER A 152 21.76 3.07 -12.02
C SER A 152 21.40 3.53 -10.61
N PRO A 153 22.37 3.97 -9.79
CA PRO A 153 22.10 4.53 -8.47
C PRO A 153 21.05 5.65 -8.50
N ASP A 154 20.99 6.42 -9.58
CA ASP A 154 20.12 7.59 -9.71
C ASP A 154 18.71 7.28 -10.24
N ALA A 155 18.38 6.00 -10.46
CA ALA A 155 17.11 5.61 -11.07
C ALA A 155 15.88 6.10 -10.27
N HIS A 156 16.00 6.24 -8.95
CA HIS A 156 14.92 6.73 -8.07
C HIS A 156 14.95 8.25 -7.84
N THR A 157 15.95 8.97 -8.36
CA THR A 157 16.13 10.42 -8.13
C THR A 157 14.95 11.23 -8.63
N LYS A 158 14.36 10.85 -9.78
CA LYS A 158 13.19 11.54 -10.32
C LYS A 158 11.98 11.41 -9.38
N PHE A 159 11.73 10.20 -8.86
CA PHE A 159 10.70 9.97 -7.85
C PHE A 159 10.92 10.84 -6.60
N ILE A 160 12.10 10.80 -5.99
CA ILE A 160 12.41 11.57 -4.77
C ILE A 160 12.25 13.07 -5.04
N SER A 161 12.82 13.58 -6.13
CA SER A 161 12.76 15.00 -6.47
C SER A 161 11.31 15.49 -6.69
N THR A 162 10.44 14.63 -7.24
CA THR A 162 9.02 14.96 -7.43
C THR A 162 8.29 14.96 -6.09
N CYS A 163 8.58 14.00 -5.20
CA CYS A 163 7.97 13.95 -3.86
C CYS A 163 8.41 15.12 -2.96
N VAL A 164 9.62 15.66 -3.14
CA VAL A 164 10.09 16.85 -2.39
C VAL A 164 9.49 18.13 -2.94
N LYS A 165 9.14 18.16 -4.23
CA LYS A 165 8.47 19.32 -4.87
C LYS A 165 6.98 19.39 -4.55
N TRP A 166 6.35 18.22 -4.41
CA TRP A 166 4.99 18.08 -3.91
C TRP A 166 4.94 18.48 -2.43
#